data_AF-A0A9E2RJ95-F1
#
_entry.id   AF-A0A9E2RJ95-F1
#
_cell.length_a   1.000
_cell.length_b   1.000
_cell.length_c   1.000
_cell.angle_alpha   90.00
_cell.angle_beta   90.00
_cell.angle_gamma   90.00
#
_symmetry.space_group_name_H-M   'P 1'
#
loop_
_entity.id
_entity.type
_entity.pdbx_description
1 polymer ?
#
loop_
_entity_poly.entity_id
_entity_poly.type
_entity_poly.pdbx_seq_one_letter_code
_entity_poly.pdbx_strand_id
1 'polypeptide(L)'
;MQRTTELRLTQLSLAVTAVATALLVWSTGHVAWTAAEQGQIGRLFEAILFGALAGFLVYGNLCYQVARLGQLTRTHAHQRSRMDSPVPFVRESAPALTVLVPSYKEEIPVIRQTLLSAALQDYPNKRVVLLLDDPPNPKTRQDLKALWAGRTLPFDLQALLKEPAEYVTQAHAAFLNRRAAAIRDLAHECARLSDCFRWASAWFETQAKGSPEESHTDIWFVEQVLNQPAEACREQAAQWFSRRTQIDTLSADRIFDEIDAAYAHLAGRFLVEFDVFERKQYRNLSKEPNKAMNLNSYLGLMGTRVKPVLRRDGVHLEETSLPTGSRVIPDTPYVITLDADSLLLPQYASTLVRLMEQPEQARMAVAQTPYSAFPNAPGKMERTAGATTDIQYLVHQGFTRFGATFWVGANALLRKSALEEIR
;
A
#
# COMPACT_ATOMS: atom_id res chain seq x y z
N MET A 1 21.92 15.20 -18.67
CA MET A 1 23.30 14.71 -18.88
C MET A 1 23.59 13.41 -18.14
N GLN A 2 23.37 13.31 -16.82
CA GLN A 2 23.66 12.08 -16.04
C GLN A 2 22.83 10.86 -16.51
N ARG A 3 21.52 11.01 -16.72
CA ARG A 3 20.63 9.90 -17.11
C ARG A 3 20.88 9.33 -18.51
N THR A 4 21.27 10.16 -19.48
CA THR A 4 21.65 9.71 -20.83
C THR A 4 22.95 8.91 -20.81
N THR A 5 23.87 9.26 -19.91
CA THR A 5 25.09 8.49 -19.65
C THR A 5 24.76 7.13 -19.05
N GLU A 6 23.88 7.08 -18.04
CA GLU A 6 23.43 5.82 -17.42
C GLU A 6 22.79 4.85 -18.42
N LEU A 7 21.99 5.38 -19.36
CA LEU A 7 21.38 4.57 -20.41
C LEU A 7 22.45 3.94 -21.32
N ARG A 8 23.42 4.74 -21.78
CA ARG A 8 24.53 4.25 -22.62
C ARG A 8 25.41 3.24 -21.88
N LEU A 9 25.69 3.48 -20.59
CA LEU A 9 26.43 2.53 -19.75
C LEU A 9 25.68 1.20 -19.60
N THR A 10 24.36 1.22 -19.46
CA THR A 10 23.54 -0.01 -19.43
C THR A 10 23.62 -0.77 -20.74
N GLN A 11 23.51 -0.07 -21.88
CA GLN A 11 23.62 -0.68 -23.21
C GLN A 11 25.01 -1.30 -23.44
N LEU A 12 26.07 -0.61 -23.03
CA LEU A 12 27.44 -1.13 -23.09
C LEU A 12 27.60 -2.36 -22.19
N SER A 13 27.07 -2.31 -20.96
CA SER A 13 27.11 -3.44 -20.02
C SER A 13 26.37 -4.67 -20.56
N LEU A 14 25.23 -4.48 -21.23
CA LEU A 14 24.51 -5.55 -21.94
C LEU A 14 25.34 -6.15 -23.07
N ALA A 15 26.00 -5.32 -23.88
CA ALA A 15 26.87 -5.80 -24.96
C ALA A 15 28.07 -6.60 -24.41
N VAL A 16 28.71 -6.10 -23.35
CA VAL A 16 29.81 -6.81 -22.67
C VAL A 16 29.31 -8.15 -22.10
N THR A 17 28.15 -8.17 -21.47
CA THR A 17 27.55 -9.40 -20.90
C THR A 17 27.25 -10.41 -22.00
N ALA A 18 26.70 -9.98 -23.15
CA ALA A 18 26.43 -10.85 -24.29
C ALA A 18 27.71 -11.47 -24.85
N VAL A 19 28.77 -10.67 -25.04
CA VAL A 19 30.08 -11.16 -25.51
C VAL A 19 30.69 -12.14 -24.50
N ALA A 20 30.70 -11.78 -23.22
CA ALA A 20 31.23 -12.66 -22.16
C ALA A 20 30.46 -13.98 -22.07
N THR A 21 29.13 -13.95 -22.25
CA THR A 21 28.28 -15.15 -22.28
C THR A 21 28.60 -16.03 -23.47
N ALA A 22 28.78 -15.45 -24.67
CA ALA A 22 29.16 -16.21 -25.86
C ALA A 22 30.53 -16.90 -25.68
N LEU A 23 31.51 -16.19 -25.10
CA LEU A 23 32.83 -16.74 -24.77
C LEU A 23 32.74 -17.86 -23.74
N LEU A 24 31.92 -17.69 -22.70
CA LEU A 24 31.69 -18.70 -21.67
C LEU A 24 31.06 -19.97 -22.25
N VAL A 25 30.03 -19.82 -23.09
CA VAL A 25 29.35 -20.94 -23.76
C VAL A 25 30.32 -21.67 -24.68
N TRP A 26 31.12 -20.94 -25.47
CA TRP A 26 32.14 -21.54 -26.31
C TRP A 26 33.20 -22.29 -25.49
N SER A 27 33.79 -21.64 -24.48
CA SER A 27 34.82 -22.25 -23.64
C SER A 27 34.31 -23.51 -22.92
N THR A 28 33.16 -23.42 -22.27
CA THR A 28 32.57 -24.55 -21.53
C THR A 28 32.12 -25.66 -22.48
N GLY A 29 31.55 -25.30 -23.63
CA GLY A 29 31.16 -26.24 -24.68
C GLY A 29 32.36 -26.99 -25.25
N HIS A 30 33.49 -26.32 -25.45
CA HIS A 30 34.72 -26.96 -25.91
C HIS A 30 35.27 -27.96 -24.89
N VAL A 31 35.27 -27.61 -23.60
CA VAL A 31 35.66 -28.53 -22.51
C VAL A 31 34.73 -29.74 -22.45
N ALA A 32 33.41 -29.52 -22.50
CA ALA A 32 32.42 -30.59 -22.49
C ALA A 32 32.58 -31.52 -23.70
N TRP A 33 32.74 -30.95 -24.90
CA TRP A 33 32.95 -31.71 -26.13
C TRP A 33 34.22 -32.57 -26.06
N THR A 34 35.34 -31.99 -25.63
CA THR A 34 36.61 -32.70 -25.48
C THR A 34 36.49 -33.83 -24.44
N ALA A 35 35.80 -33.60 -23.32
CA ALA A 35 35.57 -34.63 -22.31
C ALA A 35 34.69 -35.78 -22.85
N ALA A 36 33.69 -35.46 -23.69
CA ALA A 36 32.84 -36.45 -24.34
C ALA A 36 33.63 -37.31 -25.34
N GLU A 37 34.45 -36.70 -26.20
CA GLU A 37 35.32 -37.42 -27.15
C GLU A 37 36.31 -38.34 -26.44
N GLN A 38 36.82 -37.92 -25.27
CA GLN A 38 37.78 -38.70 -24.48
C GLN A 38 37.11 -39.73 -23.54
N GLY A 39 35.78 -39.85 -23.55
CA GLY A 39 35.04 -40.75 -22.65
C GLY A 39 35.15 -40.39 -21.16
N GLN A 40 35.54 -39.15 -20.83
CA GLN A 40 35.74 -38.68 -19.45
C GLN A 40 34.43 -38.17 -18.86
N ILE A 41 33.55 -39.11 -18.46
CA ILE A 41 32.19 -38.80 -17.97
C ILE A 41 32.19 -37.79 -16.81
N GLY A 42 33.14 -37.90 -15.86
CA GLY A 42 33.24 -36.97 -14.72
C GLY A 42 33.44 -35.51 -15.15
N ARG A 43 34.41 -35.25 -16.04
CA ARG A 43 34.69 -33.90 -16.54
C ARG A 43 33.56 -33.35 -17.41
N LEU A 44 32.87 -34.21 -18.16
CA LEU A 44 31.69 -33.83 -18.90
C LEU A 44 30.58 -33.32 -17.96
N PHE A 45 30.30 -34.05 -16.89
CA PHE A 45 29.34 -33.63 -15.87
C PHE A 45 29.75 -32.32 -15.18
N GLU A 46 31.03 -32.18 -14.79
CA GLU A 46 31.55 -30.94 -14.20
C GLU A 46 31.38 -29.74 -15.13
N ALA A 47 31.69 -29.89 -16.42
CA ALA A 47 31.54 -28.83 -17.41
C ALA A 47 30.07 -28.44 -17.62
N ILE A 48 29.17 -29.42 -17.69
CA ILE A 48 27.72 -29.16 -17.80
C ILE A 48 27.21 -28.44 -16.56
N LEU A 49 27.56 -28.91 -15.36
CA LEU A 49 27.15 -28.31 -14.10
C LEU A 49 27.69 -26.88 -13.97
N PHE A 50 28.97 -26.66 -14.28
CA PHE A 50 29.56 -25.33 -14.29
C PHE A 50 28.84 -24.41 -15.28
N GLY A 51 28.60 -24.87 -16.51
CA GLY A 51 27.88 -24.12 -17.53
C GLY A 51 26.45 -23.77 -17.10
N ALA A 52 25.75 -24.68 -16.43
CA ALA A 52 24.41 -24.44 -15.89
C ALA A 52 24.42 -23.38 -14.76
N LEU A 53 25.33 -23.51 -13.80
CA LEU A 53 25.47 -22.56 -12.68
C LEU A 53 25.85 -21.15 -13.17
N ALA A 54 26.86 -21.08 -14.04
CA ALA A 54 27.29 -19.81 -14.63
C ALA A 54 26.19 -19.22 -15.53
N GLY A 55 25.47 -20.05 -16.28
CA GLY A 55 24.30 -19.66 -17.06
C GLY A 55 23.19 -19.05 -16.21
N PHE A 56 22.92 -19.61 -15.02
CA PHE A 56 21.94 -19.05 -14.09
C PHE A 56 22.34 -17.68 -13.55
N LEU A 57 23.63 -17.50 -13.23
CA LEU A 57 24.18 -16.21 -12.80
C LEU A 57 24.10 -15.15 -13.92
N VAL A 58 24.44 -15.54 -15.15
CA VAL A 58 24.31 -14.69 -16.35
C VAL A 58 22.84 -14.32 -16.57
N TYR A 59 21.93 -15.28 -16.46
CA TYR A 59 20.49 -15.05 -16.62
C TYR A 59 19.97 -14.01 -15.62
N GLY A 60 20.27 -14.16 -14.32
CA GLY A 60 19.87 -13.18 -13.30
C GLY A 60 20.44 -11.78 -13.58
N ASN A 61 21.71 -11.70 -14.00
CA ASN A 61 22.34 -10.44 -14.39
C ASN A 61 21.69 -9.81 -15.64
N LEU A 62 21.36 -10.61 -16.67
CA LEU A 62 20.64 -10.14 -17.84
C LEU A 62 19.24 -9.63 -17.48
N CYS A 63 18.48 -10.35 -16.64
CA CYS A 63 17.19 -9.89 -16.13
C CYS A 63 17.31 -8.52 -15.46
N TYR A 64 18.31 -8.33 -14.59
CA TYR A 64 18.57 -7.04 -13.96
C TYR A 64 18.92 -5.95 -14.99
N GLN A 65 19.85 -6.22 -15.91
CA GLN A 65 20.27 -5.22 -16.90
C GLN A 65 19.15 -4.82 -17.87
N VAL A 66 18.33 -5.78 -18.31
CA VAL A 66 17.16 -5.53 -19.15
C VAL A 66 16.10 -4.75 -18.38
N ALA A 67 15.83 -5.11 -17.12
CA ALA A 67 14.91 -4.35 -16.29
C ALA A 67 15.42 -2.91 -16.04
N ARG A 68 16.71 -2.74 -15.76
CA ARG A 68 17.36 -1.42 -15.64
C ARG A 68 17.23 -0.61 -16.93
N LEU A 69 17.46 -1.23 -18.08
CA LEU A 69 17.26 -0.59 -19.38
C LEU A 69 15.80 -0.11 -19.53
N GLY A 70 14.84 -0.99 -19.24
CA GLY A 70 13.42 -0.67 -19.26
C GLY A 70 13.05 0.48 -18.32
N GLN A 71 13.60 0.50 -17.10
CA GLN A 71 13.39 1.54 -16.10
C GLN A 71 13.95 2.90 -16.56
N LEU A 72 15.16 2.93 -17.10
CA LEU A 72 15.76 4.16 -17.63
C LEU A 72 15.00 4.68 -18.85
N THR A 73 14.58 3.81 -19.77
CA THR A 73 13.75 4.19 -20.93
C THR A 73 12.37 4.68 -20.50
N ARG A 74 11.72 3.99 -19.56
CA ARG A 74 10.43 4.40 -19.01
C ARG A 74 10.55 5.75 -18.32
N THR A 75 11.57 5.97 -17.49
CA THR A 75 11.80 7.26 -16.83
C THR A 75 12.08 8.40 -17.83
N HIS A 76 12.70 8.09 -18.98
CA HIS A 76 12.91 9.06 -20.05
C HIS A 76 11.61 9.45 -20.77
N ALA A 77 10.70 8.48 -21.00
CA ALA A 77 9.40 8.72 -21.60
C ALA A 77 8.35 9.23 -20.59
N HIS A 78 8.55 8.93 -19.31
CA HIS A 78 7.70 9.33 -18.20
C HIS A 78 7.99 10.80 -17.88
N GLN A 79 7.36 11.67 -18.66
CA GLN A 79 6.84 12.88 -18.07
C GLN A 79 5.96 12.40 -16.91
N ARG A 80 6.21 12.85 -15.67
CA ARG A 80 5.16 12.83 -14.65
C ARG A 80 3.96 13.37 -15.41
N SER A 81 2.95 12.55 -15.69
CA SER A 81 1.63 13.10 -15.87
C SER A 81 1.46 13.87 -14.56
N ARG A 82 1.70 15.17 -14.61
CA ARG A 82 1.11 16.11 -13.69
C ARG A 82 -0.35 15.75 -13.84
N MET A 83 -0.82 14.85 -12.98
CA MET A 83 -2.20 14.95 -12.59
C MET A 83 -2.19 16.32 -11.92
N ASP A 84 -2.52 17.34 -12.71
CA ASP A 84 -2.84 18.66 -12.19
C ASP A 84 -3.74 18.40 -10.99
N SER A 85 -3.29 18.85 -9.81
CA SER A 85 -3.82 18.52 -8.48
C SER A 85 -5.08 17.67 -8.55
N PRO A 86 -4.96 16.32 -8.54
CA PRO A 86 -6.07 15.46 -8.91
C PRO A 86 -7.28 15.79 -8.06
N VAL A 87 -8.40 16.10 -8.70
CA VAL A 87 -9.68 16.40 -8.03
C VAL A 87 -9.91 15.33 -6.98
N PRO A 88 -10.01 15.68 -5.68
CA PRO A 88 -10.19 14.71 -4.61
C PRO A 88 -11.35 13.75 -4.89
N PHE A 89 -11.24 12.50 -4.43
CA PHE A 89 -12.39 11.60 -4.47
C PHE A 89 -13.48 12.12 -3.55
N VAL A 90 -14.68 12.25 -4.10
CA VAL A 90 -15.89 12.55 -3.33
C VAL A 90 -16.47 11.23 -2.83
N ARG A 91 -17.01 11.21 -1.60
CA ARG A 91 -17.41 9.98 -0.92
C ARG A 91 -18.46 9.17 -1.70
N GLU A 92 -19.45 9.82 -2.30
CA GLU A 92 -20.52 9.13 -3.03
C GLU A 92 -20.02 8.44 -4.31
N SER A 93 -19.01 9.01 -4.96
CA SER A 93 -18.46 8.48 -6.21
C SER A 93 -17.21 7.62 -6.02
N ALA A 94 -16.63 7.60 -4.82
CA ALA A 94 -15.41 6.85 -4.53
C ALA A 94 -15.74 5.35 -4.45
N PRO A 95 -15.14 4.51 -5.32
CA PRO A 95 -15.24 3.06 -5.17
C PRO A 95 -14.86 2.61 -3.75
N ALA A 96 -15.56 1.62 -3.19
CA ALA A 96 -15.18 1.12 -1.88
C ALA A 96 -13.81 0.41 -1.96
N LEU A 97 -12.99 0.60 -0.92
CA LEU A 97 -11.63 0.06 -0.84
C LEU A 97 -11.44 -0.67 0.50
N THR A 98 -10.93 -1.89 0.46
CA THR A 98 -10.48 -2.61 1.66
C THR A 98 -8.96 -2.74 1.65
N VAL A 99 -8.29 -2.31 2.71
CA VAL A 99 -6.86 -2.56 2.95
C VAL A 99 -6.72 -3.76 3.89
N LEU A 100 -6.02 -4.80 3.44
CA LEU A 100 -5.78 -6.03 4.18
C LEU A 100 -4.34 -6.08 4.67
N VAL A 101 -4.18 -6.18 5.99
CA VAL A 101 -2.88 -6.17 6.66
C VAL A 101 -2.66 -7.52 7.37
N PRO A 102 -2.02 -8.52 6.72
CA PRO A 102 -1.65 -9.77 7.38
C PRO A 102 -0.49 -9.61 8.36
N SER A 103 -0.71 -10.09 9.59
CA SER A 103 0.26 -10.05 10.69
C SER A 103 0.41 -11.43 11.33
N TYR A 104 1.65 -11.80 11.68
CA TYR A 104 1.96 -12.98 12.47
C TYR A 104 3.09 -12.69 13.44
N LYS A 105 2.78 -12.62 14.74
CA LYS A 105 3.73 -12.33 15.83
C LYS A 105 4.54 -11.04 15.62
N GLU A 106 3.97 -10.07 14.92
CA GLU A 106 4.59 -8.75 14.73
C GLU A 106 4.47 -7.92 16.01
N GLU A 107 5.36 -6.94 16.16
CA GLU A 107 5.29 -6.04 17.31
C GLU A 107 4.10 -5.07 17.18
N ILE A 108 3.39 -4.85 18.30
CA ILE A 108 2.20 -4.00 18.33
C ILE A 108 2.47 -2.57 17.82
N PRO A 109 3.59 -1.90 18.16
CA PRO A 109 3.91 -0.59 17.59
C PRO A 109 4.01 -0.60 16.05
N VAL A 110 4.61 -1.65 15.48
CA VAL A 110 4.77 -1.81 14.02
C VAL A 110 3.40 -1.96 13.35
N ILE A 111 2.55 -2.87 13.86
CA ILE A 111 1.17 -3.03 13.37
C ILE A 111 0.39 -1.71 13.48
N ARG A 112 0.55 -0.98 14.60
CA ARG A 112 -0.13 0.30 14.83
C ARG A 112 0.24 1.32 13.75
N GLN A 113 1.52 1.46 13.44
CA GLN A 113 2.00 2.41 12.43
C GLN A 113 1.44 2.06 11.04
N THR A 114 1.48 0.79 10.66
CA THR A 114 0.91 0.32 9.39
C THR A 114 -0.58 0.58 9.29
N LEU A 115 -1.37 0.16 10.29
CA LEU A 115 -2.82 0.38 10.30
C LEU A 115 -3.17 1.87 10.26
N LEU A 116 -2.44 2.71 11.00
CA LEU A 116 -2.68 4.15 11.04
C LEU A 116 -2.30 4.82 9.70
N SER A 117 -1.21 4.40 9.05
CA SER A 117 -0.84 4.90 7.71
C SER A 117 -1.86 4.52 6.63
N ALA A 118 -2.43 3.32 6.72
CA ALA A 118 -3.51 2.87 5.84
C ALA A 118 -4.83 3.60 6.12
N ALA A 119 -5.08 3.94 7.38
CA ALA A 119 -6.28 4.64 7.80
C ALA A 119 -6.26 6.14 7.49
N LEU A 120 -5.09 6.76 7.36
CA LEU A 120 -4.93 8.20 7.07
C LEU A 120 -4.73 8.50 5.57
N GLN A 121 -5.09 7.56 4.70
CA GLN A 121 -5.08 7.77 3.25
C GLN A 121 -6.09 8.84 2.82
N ASP A 122 -5.73 9.60 1.77
CA ASP A 122 -6.54 10.64 1.10
C ASP A 122 -7.67 10.02 0.26
N TYR A 123 -8.50 9.20 0.92
CA TYR A 123 -9.52 8.39 0.28
C TYR A 123 -10.73 8.19 1.21
N PRO A 124 -11.95 8.58 0.82
CA PRO A 124 -13.08 8.68 1.74
C PRO A 124 -13.84 7.37 2.00
N ASN A 125 -13.70 6.37 1.13
CA ASN A 125 -14.47 5.11 1.20
C ASN A 125 -13.53 3.93 1.45
N LYS A 126 -12.92 3.90 2.64
CA LYS A 126 -11.89 2.92 2.99
C LYS A 126 -12.17 2.17 4.28
N ARG A 127 -11.79 0.91 4.26
CA ARG A 127 -11.77 -0.02 5.39
C ARG A 127 -10.35 -0.56 5.57
N VAL A 128 -9.91 -0.72 6.81
CA VAL A 128 -8.62 -1.34 7.13
C VAL A 128 -8.87 -2.56 8.02
N VAL A 129 -8.41 -3.73 7.57
CA VAL A 129 -8.62 -5.00 8.26
C VAL A 129 -7.29 -5.60 8.66
N LEU A 130 -7.11 -5.80 9.96
CA LEU A 130 -6.00 -6.58 10.49
C LEU A 130 -6.30 -8.07 10.34
N LEU A 131 -5.53 -8.77 9.52
CA LEU A 131 -5.60 -10.23 9.39
C LEU A 131 -4.61 -10.85 10.37
N LEU A 132 -5.05 -11.05 11.61
CA LEU A 132 -4.25 -11.55 12.71
C LEU A 132 -4.12 -13.08 12.60
N ASP A 133 -2.90 -13.57 12.41
CA ASP A 133 -2.62 -15.00 12.19
C ASP A 133 -1.94 -15.65 13.41
N ASP A 134 -1.92 -14.98 14.55
CA ASP A 134 -1.37 -15.50 15.81
C ASP A 134 -2.12 -16.76 16.29
N PRO A 135 -1.46 -17.69 17.00
CA PRO A 135 -2.15 -18.86 17.54
C PRO A 135 -3.30 -18.46 18.47
N PRO A 136 -4.53 -18.95 18.26
CA PRO A 136 -5.70 -18.52 19.04
C PRO A 136 -5.64 -18.96 20.51
N ASN A 137 -4.86 -20.01 20.80
CA ASN A 137 -4.58 -20.54 22.13
C ASN A 137 -3.07 -20.43 22.42
N PRO A 138 -2.58 -19.24 22.82
CA PRO A 138 -1.17 -19.00 23.06
C PRO A 138 -0.66 -19.78 24.28
N LYS A 139 0.59 -20.26 24.22
CA LYS A 139 1.21 -21.06 25.30
C LYS A 139 1.88 -20.21 26.38
N THR A 140 2.24 -18.97 26.07
CA THR A 140 2.99 -18.08 26.97
C THR A 140 2.12 -16.87 27.36
N ARG A 141 2.40 -16.29 28.54
CA ARG A 141 1.73 -15.05 28.97
C ARG A 141 2.05 -13.87 28.04
N GLN A 142 3.25 -13.84 27.46
CA GLN A 142 3.66 -12.81 26.52
C GLN A 142 2.85 -12.90 25.22
N ASP A 143 2.74 -14.10 24.63
CA ASP A 143 1.93 -14.33 23.42
C ASP A 143 0.45 -14.03 23.70
N LEU A 144 -0.06 -14.36 24.89
CA LEU A 144 -1.43 -14.00 25.30
C LEU A 144 -1.63 -12.48 25.32
N LYS A 145 -0.71 -11.74 25.95
CA LYS A 145 -0.77 -10.27 26.01
C LYS A 145 -0.70 -9.65 24.60
N ALA A 146 0.20 -10.15 23.76
CA ALA A 146 0.34 -9.68 22.38
C ALA A 146 -0.92 -9.95 21.55
N LEU A 147 -1.49 -11.15 21.63
CA LEU A 147 -2.73 -11.51 20.93
C LEU A 147 -3.90 -10.59 21.35
N TRP A 148 -4.06 -10.33 22.64
CA TRP A 148 -5.09 -9.41 23.14
C TRP A 148 -4.86 -7.97 22.67
N ALA A 149 -3.62 -7.51 22.67
CA ALA A 149 -3.28 -6.19 22.14
C ALA A 149 -3.59 -6.09 20.63
N GLY A 150 -3.23 -7.11 19.84
CA GLY A 150 -3.54 -7.17 18.41
C GLY A 150 -5.04 -7.19 18.10
N ARG A 151 -5.85 -7.89 18.92
CA ARG A 151 -7.31 -7.87 18.82
C ARG A 151 -7.94 -6.52 19.13
N THR A 152 -7.36 -5.79 20.09
CA THR A 152 -7.92 -4.53 20.60
C THR A 152 -7.51 -3.34 19.73
N LEU A 153 -6.31 -3.38 19.16
CA LEU A 153 -5.69 -2.29 18.43
C LEU A 153 -6.58 -1.66 17.34
N PRO A 154 -7.29 -2.42 16.46
CA PRO A 154 -8.17 -1.81 15.47
C PRO A 154 -9.33 -1.01 16.09
N PHE A 155 -9.84 -1.42 17.26
CA PHE A 155 -10.88 -0.68 17.98
C PHE A 155 -10.35 0.57 18.66
N ASP A 156 -9.14 0.51 19.23
CA ASP A 156 -8.45 1.68 19.79
C ASP A 156 -8.19 2.74 18.71
N LEU A 157 -7.76 2.30 17.52
CA LEU A 157 -7.56 3.19 16.36
C LEU A 157 -8.88 3.74 15.82
N GLN A 158 -9.96 2.94 15.83
CA GLN A 158 -11.29 3.43 15.49
C GLN A 158 -11.72 4.56 16.43
N ALA A 159 -11.49 4.41 17.74
CA ALA A 159 -11.79 5.44 18.72
C ALA A 159 -10.93 6.69 18.52
N LEU A 160 -9.63 6.52 18.25
CA LEU A 160 -8.69 7.60 17.98
C LEU A 160 -9.10 8.46 16.78
N LEU A 161 -9.55 7.83 15.68
CA LEU A 161 -9.92 8.53 14.45
C LEU A 161 -11.38 9.00 14.44
N LYS A 162 -12.21 8.56 15.39
CA LYS A 162 -13.60 8.99 15.51
C LYS A 162 -13.72 10.49 15.78
N GLU A 163 -12.95 11.01 16.73
CA GLU A 163 -12.97 12.44 17.09
C GLU A 163 -12.69 13.36 15.89
N PRO A 164 -11.56 13.23 15.15
CA PRO A 164 -11.31 14.09 14.00
C PRO A 164 -12.33 13.87 12.87
N ALA A 165 -12.80 12.64 12.65
CA ALA A 165 -13.82 12.37 11.64
C ALA A 165 -15.15 13.07 11.95
N GLU A 166 -15.61 12.99 13.20
CA GLU A 166 -16.84 13.66 13.64
C GLU A 166 -16.71 15.19 13.60
N TYR A 167 -15.59 15.73 14.06
CA TYR A 167 -15.33 17.17 14.06
C TYR A 167 -15.43 17.76 12.64
N VAL A 168 -14.70 17.18 11.69
CA VAL A 168 -14.68 17.69 10.30
C VAL A 168 -16.03 17.44 9.61
N THR A 169 -16.65 16.28 9.82
CA THR A 169 -17.96 15.97 9.20
C THR A 169 -19.06 16.90 9.71
N GLN A 170 -19.07 17.24 11.00
CA GLN A 170 -20.02 18.20 11.57
C GLN A 170 -19.80 19.61 11.01
N ALA A 171 -18.53 20.05 10.89
CA ALA A 171 -18.21 21.33 10.28
C ALA A 171 -18.66 21.40 8.81
N HIS A 172 -18.46 20.31 8.06
CA HIS A 172 -18.90 20.17 6.67
C HIS A 172 -20.43 20.20 6.54
N ALA A 173 -21.15 19.44 7.37
CA ALA A 173 -22.61 19.44 7.39
C ALA A 173 -23.17 20.83 7.74
N ALA A 174 -22.55 21.55 8.68
CA ALA A 174 -22.94 22.91 9.02
C ALA A 174 -22.72 23.89 7.85
N PHE A 175 -21.65 23.73 7.08
CA PHE A 175 -21.42 24.47 5.84
C PHE A 175 -22.51 24.19 4.79
N LEU A 176 -22.83 22.92 4.54
CA LEU A 176 -23.88 22.52 3.58
C LEU A 176 -25.25 23.08 3.98
N ASN A 177 -25.58 23.07 5.27
CA ASN A 177 -26.83 23.66 5.79
C ASN A 177 -26.90 25.18 5.54
N ARG A 178 -25.79 25.91 5.76
CA ARG A 178 -25.74 27.36 5.48
C ARG A 178 -25.82 27.65 3.98
N ARG A 179 -25.17 26.83 3.15
CA ARG A 179 -25.27 26.91 1.68
C ARG A 179 -26.71 26.68 1.21
N ALA A 180 -27.40 25.68 1.75
CA ALA A 180 -28.80 25.39 1.43
C ALA A 180 -29.76 26.51 1.88
N ALA A 181 -29.45 27.19 3.00
CA ALA A 181 -30.17 28.37 3.47
C ALA A 181 -29.85 29.66 2.68
N ALA A 182 -29.09 29.57 1.59
CA ALA A 182 -28.64 30.68 0.74
C ALA A 182 -27.84 31.77 1.49
N ILE A 183 -27.14 31.41 2.58
CA ILE A 183 -26.22 32.32 3.28
C ILE A 183 -24.94 32.43 2.43
N ARG A 184 -24.69 33.62 1.85
CA ARG A 184 -23.59 33.86 0.90
C ARG A 184 -22.33 34.48 1.52
N ASP A 185 -22.05 34.18 2.79
CA ASP A 185 -20.90 34.74 3.50
C ASP A 185 -19.62 33.91 3.29
N LEU A 186 -19.09 33.98 2.07
CA LEU A 186 -17.90 33.24 1.64
C LEU A 186 -16.65 33.56 2.47
N ALA A 187 -16.50 34.81 2.94
CA ALA A 187 -15.35 35.20 3.74
C ALA A 187 -15.32 34.43 5.07
N HIS A 188 -16.48 34.31 5.74
CA HIS A 188 -16.58 33.50 6.95
C HIS A 188 -16.52 32.00 6.68
N GLU A 189 -17.02 31.49 5.55
CA GLU A 189 -16.83 30.07 5.21
C GLU A 189 -15.36 29.71 4.97
N CYS A 190 -14.61 30.56 4.27
CA CYS A 190 -13.16 30.43 4.12
C CYS A 190 -12.44 30.42 5.48
N ALA A 191 -12.84 31.31 6.40
CA ALA A 191 -12.27 31.35 7.75
C ALA A 191 -12.61 30.08 8.56
N ARG A 192 -13.87 29.61 8.51
CA ARG A 192 -14.30 28.37 9.18
C ARG A 192 -13.55 27.14 8.66
N LEU A 193 -13.38 27.02 7.35
CA LEU A 193 -12.60 25.94 6.75
C LEU A 193 -11.13 26.02 7.17
N SER A 194 -10.56 27.23 7.21
CA SER A 194 -9.20 27.45 7.72
C SER A 194 -9.05 26.96 9.16
N ASP A 195 -9.98 27.30 10.06
CA ASP A 195 -9.95 26.84 11.45
C ASP A 195 -10.08 25.31 11.54
N CYS A 196 -10.85 24.69 10.65
CA CYS A 196 -10.96 23.23 10.55
C CYS A 196 -9.61 22.58 10.19
N PHE A 197 -8.87 23.14 9.21
CA PHE A 197 -7.53 22.67 8.86
C PHE A 197 -6.50 22.93 9.98
N ARG A 198 -6.59 24.06 10.70
CA ARG A 198 -5.73 24.33 11.87
C ARG A 198 -5.94 23.30 12.97
N TRP A 199 -7.20 22.96 13.24
CA TRP A 199 -7.54 21.93 14.22
C TRP A 199 -6.96 20.57 13.80
N ALA A 200 -7.14 20.17 12.53
CA ALA A 200 -6.59 18.91 12.02
C ALA A 200 -5.06 18.87 12.10
N SER A 201 -4.39 19.99 11.79
CA SER A 201 -2.94 20.12 11.95
C SER A 201 -2.50 19.90 13.40
N ALA A 202 -3.16 20.56 14.36
CA ALA A 202 -2.86 20.38 15.79
C ALA A 202 -3.11 18.95 16.27
N TRP A 203 -4.13 18.27 15.72
CA TRP A 203 -4.37 16.85 15.98
C TRP A 203 -3.18 16.00 15.51
N PHE A 204 -2.69 16.18 14.29
CA PHE A 204 -1.51 15.46 13.78
C PHE A 204 -0.25 15.74 14.63
N GLU A 205 0.00 17.00 14.98
CA GLU A 205 1.12 17.37 15.86
C GLU A 205 1.04 16.70 17.23
N THR A 206 -0.18 16.56 17.77
CA THR A 206 -0.42 15.87 19.05
C THR A 206 -0.11 14.38 18.93
N GLN A 207 -0.51 13.74 17.84
CA GLN A 207 -0.15 12.34 17.57
C GLN A 207 1.36 12.17 17.37
N ALA A 208 2.03 13.11 16.70
CA ALA A 208 3.47 13.08 16.50
C ALA A 208 4.23 13.14 17.84
N LYS A 209 3.87 14.09 18.72
CA LYS A 209 4.46 14.24 20.06
C LYS A 209 4.27 13.01 20.95
N GLY A 210 3.16 12.29 20.76
CA GLY A 210 2.84 11.08 21.52
C GLY A 210 3.42 9.79 20.93
N SER A 211 4.08 9.86 19.76
CA SER A 211 4.66 8.69 19.10
C SER A 211 6.11 8.49 19.53
N PRO A 212 6.59 7.23 19.64
CA PRO A 212 8.00 6.97 19.87
C PRO A 212 8.83 7.42 18.66
N GLU A 213 10.10 7.77 18.90
CA GLU A 213 11.10 8.10 17.88
C GLU A 213 12.42 7.35 18.20
N GLU A 214 12.31 6.08 18.58
CA GLU A 214 13.45 5.27 19.04
C GLU A 214 14.22 4.63 17.88
N SER A 215 13.51 4.30 16.80
CA SER A 215 14.07 3.67 15.60
C SER A 215 13.96 4.57 14.36
N HIS A 216 14.74 4.26 13.32
CA HIS A 216 14.67 4.97 12.04
C HIS A 216 13.31 4.79 11.35
N THR A 217 12.62 3.66 11.58
CA THR A 217 11.27 3.41 11.09
C THR A 217 10.23 4.28 11.81
N ASP A 218 10.39 4.48 13.13
CA ASP A 218 9.53 5.37 13.91
C ASP A 218 9.66 6.82 13.44
N ILE A 219 10.90 7.29 13.26
CA ILE A 219 11.19 8.64 12.76
C ILE A 219 10.55 8.83 11.38
N TRP A 220 10.66 7.83 10.50
CA TRP A 220 10.04 7.88 9.17
C TRP A 220 8.51 7.90 9.23
N PHE A 221 7.91 7.11 10.12
CA PHE A 221 6.47 7.11 10.37
C PHE A 221 6.00 8.50 10.84
N VAL A 222 6.63 9.04 11.89
CA VAL A 222 6.27 10.35 12.44
C VAL A 222 6.41 11.43 11.37
N GLU A 223 7.49 11.41 10.60
CA GLU A 223 7.73 12.42 9.58
C GLU A 223 6.71 12.34 8.42
N GLN A 224 6.56 11.17 7.79
CA GLN A 224 5.77 11.04 6.56
C GLN A 224 4.26 10.92 6.82
N VAL A 225 3.85 10.32 7.94
CA VAL A 225 2.44 10.02 8.23
C VAL A 225 1.80 11.06 9.16
N LEU A 226 2.60 11.80 9.95
CA LEU A 226 2.08 12.78 10.92
C LEU A 226 2.55 14.21 10.62
N ASN A 227 3.86 14.48 10.62
CA ASN A 227 4.38 15.85 10.47
C ASN A 227 4.09 16.46 9.10
N GLN A 228 4.34 15.73 8.02
CA GLN A 228 4.03 16.25 6.67
C GLN A 228 2.54 16.52 6.46
N PRO A 229 1.61 15.62 6.86
CA PRO A 229 0.18 15.95 6.85
C PRO A 229 -0.19 17.14 7.74
N ALA A 230 0.48 17.31 8.90
CA ALA A 230 0.28 18.48 9.75
C ALA A 230 0.67 19.78 9.04
N GLU A 231 1.83 19.82 8.38
CA GLU A 231 2.29 20.98 7.59
C GLU A 231 1.35 21.24 6.42
N ALA A 232 0.96 20.22 5.66
CA ALA A 232 0.01 20.38 4.57
C ALA A 232 -1.33 20.97 5.06
N CYS A 233 -1.80 20.59 6.26
CA CYS A 233 -2.97 21.21 6.87
C CYS A 233 -2.72 22.68 7.27
N ARG A 234 -1.53 23.04 7.78
CA ARG A 234 -1.18 24.46 8.06
C ARG A 234 -1.18 25.30 6.80
N GLU A 235 -0.57 24.80 5.73
CA GLU A 235 -0.54 25.46 4.43
C GLU A 235 -1.97 25.68 3.89
N GLN A 236 -2.81 24.65 3.90
CA GLN A 236 -4.22 24.76 3.50
C GLN A 236 -4.98 25.76 4.38
N ALA A 237 -4.77 25.75 5.69
CA ALA A 237 -5.38 26.73 6.58
C ALA A 237 -4.98 28.16 6.21
N ALA A 238 -3.70 28.42 5.97
CA ALA A 238 -3.21 29.76 5.59
C ALA A 238 -3.75 30.21 4.22
N GLN A 239 -3.85 29.28 3.26
CA GLN A 239 -4.43 29.53 1.94
C GLN A 239 -5.91 29.93 2.04
N TRP A 240 -6.73 29.13 2.73
CA TRP A 240 -8.16 29.42 2.93
C TRP A 240 -8.39 30.69 3.74
N PHE A 241 -7.57 30.92 4.77
CA PHE A 241 -7.64 32.17 5.53
C PHE A 241 -7.39 33.36 4.61
N SER A 242 -6.30 33.35 3.83
CA SER A 242 -5.95 34.46 2.93
C SER A 242 -7.01 34.69 1.85
N ARG A 243 -7.64 33.61 1.36
CA ARG A 243 -8.69 33.67 0.34
C ARG A 243 -9.92 34.48 0.77
N ARG A 244 -10.18 34.62 2.08
CA ARG A 244 -11.31 35.40 2.62
C ARG A 244 -11.37 36.85 2.13
N THR A 245 -10.23 37.45 1.77
CA THR A 245 -10.13 38.84 1.30
C THR A 245 -10.01 38.95 -0.23
N GLN A 246 -9.97 37.82 -0.94
CA GLN A 246 -9.72 37.74 -2.39
C GLN A 246 -10.92 37.10 -3.12
N ILE A 247 -12.14 37.39 -2.66
CA ILE A 247 -13.37 36.82 -3.20
C ILE A 247 -13.91 37.75 -4.29
N ASP A 248 -13.77 37.36 -5.55
CA ASP A 248 -14.46 38.03 -6.66
C ASP A 248 -15.89 37.52 -6.77
N THR A 249 -16.84 38.47 -6.86
CA THR A 249 -18.28 38.25 -7.08
C THR A 249 -18.61 37.31 -8.26
N LEU A 250 -17.81 37.32 -9.34
CA LEU A 250 -18.02 36.47 -10.51
C LEU A 250 -17.67 34.98 -10.25
N SER A 251 -17.03 34.67 -9.13
CA SER A 251 -16.51 33.34 -8.79
C SER A 251 -17.16 32.69 -7.56
N ALA A 252 -18.21 33.30 -7.01
CA ALA A 252 -18.79 32.90 -5.73
C ALA A 252 -19.23 31.42 -5.67
N ASP A 253 -19.95 30.93 -6.67
CA ASP A 253 -20.44 29.54 -6.70
C ASP A 253 -19.28 28.54 -6.84
N ARG A 254 -18.26 28.89 -7.63
CA ARG A 254 -17.05 28.09 -7.75
C ARG A 254 -16.30 27.99 -6.42
N ILE A 255 -16.22 29.07 -5.65
CA ILE A 255 -15.57 29.04 -4.33
C ILE A 255 -16.35 28.15 -3.37
N PHE A 256 -17.69 28.17 -3.41
CA PHE A 256 -18.50 27.24 -2.62
C PHE A 256 -18.19 25.77 -2.95
N ASP A 257 -18.08 25.42 -4.23
CA ASP A 257 -17.74 24.05 -4.64
C ASP A 257 -16.32 23.66 -4.21
N GLU A 258 -15.37 24.60 -4.25
CA GLU A 258 -14.01 24.35 -3.80
C GLU A 258 -13.92 24.17 -2.26
N ILE A 259 -14.73 24.92 -1.49
CA ILE A 259 -14.85 24.74 -0.03
C ILE A 259 -15.47 23.37 0.28
N ASP A 260 -16.52 22.99 -0.44
CA ASP A 260 -17.19 21.70 -0.31
C ASP A 260 -16.21 20.54 -0.55
N ALA A 261 -15.49 20.60 -1.67
CA ALA A 261 -14.46 19.62 -2.01
C ALA A 261 -13.33 19.55 -0.97
N ALA A 262 -12.92 20.69 -0.40
CA ALA A 262 -11.88 20.74 0.63
C ALA A 262 -12.33 20.11 1.95
N TYR A 263 -13.58 20.36 2.39
CA TYR A 263 -14.16 19.66 3.54
C TYR A 263 -14.26 18.16 3.28
N ALA A 264 -14.79 17.76 2.12
CA ALA A 264 -14.94 16.36 1.75
C ALA A 264 -13.59 15.62 1.72
N HIS A 265 -12.55 16.27 1.20
CA HIS A 265 -11.19 15.73 1.19
C HIS A 265 -10.61 15.57 2.60
N LEU A 266 -10.74 16.60 3.46
CA LEU A 266 -10.25 16.56 4.82
C LEU A 266 -11.00 15.50 5.66
N ALA A 267 -12.33 15.44 5.54
CA ALA A 267 -13.14 14.42 6.19
C ALA A 267 -12.77 13.02 5.69
N GLY A 268 -12.61 12.88 4.38
CA GLY A 268 -12.22 11.63 3.72
C GLY A 268 -10.92 11.04 4.26
N ARG A 269 -9.99 11.86 4.74
CA ARG A 269 -8.76 11.39 5.38
C ARG A 269 -9.02 10.63 6.69
N PHE A 270 -9.90 11.13 7.54
CA PHE A 270 -10.20 10.54 8.86
C PHE A 270 -11.32 9.49 8.83
N LEU A 271 -12.16 9.49 7.80
CA LEU A 271 -13.21 8.49 7.62
C LEU A 271 -12.58 7.13 7.28
N VAL A 272 -12.69 6.19 8.22
CA VAL A 272 -12.21 4.81 8.09
C VAL A 272 -13.03 3.87 8.96
N GLU A 273 -13.20 2.64 8.48
CA GLU A 273 -13.73 1.53 9.27
C GLU A 273 -12.61 0.52 9.55
N PHE A 274 -12.47 0.13 10.81
CA PHE A 274 -11.53 -0.93 11.20
C PHE A 274 -12.25 -2.26 11.46
N ASP A 275 -11.58 -3.36 11.14
CA ASP A 275 -11.99 -4.71 11.53
C ASP A 275 -10.77 -5.59 11.82
N VAL A 276 -11.00 -6.73 12.48
CA VAL A 276 -10.01 -7.76 12.74
C VAL A 276 -10.55 -9.12 12.34
N PHE A 277 -9.68 -9.94 11.75
CA PHE A 277 -10.01 -11.28 11.32
C PHE A 277 -8.94 -12.29 11.72
N GLU A 278 -9.37 -13.35 12.39
CA GLU A 278 -8.52 -14.45 12.85
C GLU A 278 -9.00 -15.77 12.26
N ARG A 279 -8.55 -16.14 11.05
CA ARG A 279 -8.95 -17.41 10.44
C ARG A 279 -8.65 -18.63 11.32
N LYS A 280 -7.61 -18.54 12.15
CA LYS A 280 -7.13 -19.67 12.95
C LYS A 280 -8.12 -20.06 14.05
N GLN A 281 -9.10 -19.23 14.37
CA GLN A 281 -10.21 -19.58 15.25
C GLN A 281 -11.15 -20.65 14.65
N TYR A 282 -11.23 -20.77 13.32
CA TYR A 282 -12.29 -21.53 12.64
C TYR A 282 -11.79 -22.80 11.94
N ARG A 283 -12.26 -23.99 12.33
CA ARG A 283 -11.76 -25.30 11.86
C ARG A 283 -11.83 -25.49 10.35
N ASN A 284 -12.86 -24.96 9.71
CA ASN A 284 -13.08 -25.04 8.26
C ASN A 284 -12.25 -24.04 7.43
N LEU A 285 -11.42 -23.20 8.05
CA LEU A 285 -10.48 -22.33 7.34
C LEU A 285 -9.05 -22.87 7.46
N SER A 286 -8.24 -22.59 6.43
CA SER A 286 -6.85 -23.06 6.34
C SER A 286 -6.05 -22.75 7.61
N LYS A 287 -5.19 -23.68 8.02
CA LYS A 287 -4.28 -23.54 9.17
C LYS A 287 -2.81 -23.38 8.79
N GLU A 288 -2.51 -23.40 7.49
CA GLU A 288 -1.15 -23.28 6.95
C GLU A 288 -0.46 -22.02 7.47
N PRO A 289 0.79 -22.08 7.94
CA PRO A 289 1.48 -20.96 8.58
C PRO A 289 2.06 -19.97 7.57
N ASN A 290 1.23 -19.41 6.70
CA ASN A 290 1.63 -18.37 5.74
C ASN A 290 0.58 -17.24 5.65
N LYS A 291 1.05 -16.02 5.34
CA LYS A 291 0.20 -14.82 5.21
C LYS A 291 -0.83 -14.97 4.09
N ALA A 292 -0.47 -15.64 2.99
CA ALA A 292 -1.32 -15.82 1.82
C ALA A 292 -2.63 -16.55 2.13
N MET A 293 -2.62 -17.56 3.01
CA MET A 293 -3.83 -18.29 3.37
C MET A 293 -4.76 -17.47 4.27
N ASN A 294 -4.25 -16.51 5.06
CA ASN A 294 -5.12 -15.57 5.79
C ASN A 294 -5.80 -14.59 4.85
N LEU A 295 -5.03 -14.05 3.91
CA LEU A 295 -5.54 -13.20 2.84
C LEU A 295 -6.63 -13.91 2.02
N ASN A 296 -6.36 -15.11 1.52
CA ASN A 296 -7.31 -15.89 0.73
C ASN A 296 -8.57 -16.27 1.54
N SER A 297 -8.42 -16.57 2.83
CA SER A 297 -9.57 -16.85 3.71
C SER A 297 -10.47 -15.62 3.83
N TYR A 298 -9.91 -14.43 4.02
CA TYR A 298 -10.71 -13.21 4.10
C TYR A 298 -11.35 -12.85 2.76
N LEU A 299 -10.56 -12.85 1.67
CA LEU A 299 -11.05 -12.59 0.31
C LEU A 299 -12.19 -13.56 -0.07
N GLY A 300 -12.07 -14.83 0.31
CA GLY A 300 -13.09 -15.86 0.10
C GLY A 300 -14.44 -15.54 0.73
N LEU A 301 -14.43 -14.76 1.82
CA LEU A 301 -15.63 -14.41 2.58
C LEU A 301 -16.20 -13.04 2.21
N MET A 302 -15.47 -12.18 1.49
CA MET A 302 -15.97 -10.86 1.09
C MET A 302 -17.27 -10.95 0.27
N GLY A 303 -18.27 -10.19 0.69
CA GLY A 303 -19.64 -10.22 0.16
C GLY A 303 -20.56 -11.23 0.84
N THR A 304 -20.08 -12.03 1.79
CA THR A 304 -20.88 -13.06 2.47
C THR A 304 -21.27 -12.65 3.89
N ARG A 305 -22.38 -13.20 4.37
CA ARG A 305 -22.78 -13.13 5.77
C ARG A 305 -22.35 -14.42 6.45
N VAL A 306 -21.54 -14.30 7.50
CA VAL A 306 -20.92 -15.43 8.19
C VAL A 306 -21.28 -15.47 9.66
N LYS A 307 -21.35 -16.68 10.22
CA LYS A 307 -21.64 -16.91 11.64
C LYS A 307 -20.71 -17.99 12.22
N PRO A 308 -20.11 -17.74 13.40
CA PRO A 308 -19.46 -18.79 14.17
C PRO A 308 -20.47 -19.85 14.63
N VAL A 309 -20.22 -21.11 14.31
CA VAL A 309 -21.06 -22.27 14.68
C VAL A 309 -20.18 -23.31 15.39
N LEU A 310 -20.56 -23.71 16.60
CA LEU A 310 -19.87 -24.78 17.32
C LEU A 310 -20.28 -26.14 16.74
N ARG A 311 -19.30 -26.89 16.23
CA ARG A 311 -19.42 -28.27 15.74
C ARG A 311 -18.63 -29.22 16.66
N ARG A 312 -18.70 -30.53 16.39
CA ARG A 312 -18.04 -31.58 17.21
C ARG A 312 -16.52 -31.41 17.30
N ASP A 313 -15.88 -30.88 16.25
CA ASP A 313 -14.44 -30.73 16.11
C ASP A 313 -13.92 -29.30 16.41
N GLY A 314 -14.83 -28.35 16.66
CA GLY A 314 -14.52 -26.98 17.05
C GLY A 314 -15.47 -25.95 16.46
N VAL A 315 -15.06 -24.68 16.49
CA VAL A 315 -15.84 -23.58 15.90
C VAL A 315 -15.60 -23.55 14.38
N HIS A 316 -16.67 -23.48 13.60
CA HIS A 316 -16.66 -23.27 12.16
C HIS A 316 -17.18 -21.87 11.85
N LEU A 317 -16.74 -21.27 10.74
CA LEU A 317 -17.31 -20.04 10.22
C LEU A 317 -18.17 -20.38 9.01
N GLU A 318 -19.49 -20.36 9.17
CA GLU A 318 -20.44 -20.81 8.15
C GLU A 318 -21.19 -19.63 7.54
N GLU A 319 -21.46 -19.70 6.25
CA GLU A 319 -22.34 -18.74 5.57
C GLU A 319 -23.78 -18.90 6.07
N THR A 320 -24.48 -17.79 6.26
CA THR A 320 -25.87 -17.79 6.71
C THR A 320 -26.64 -16.61 6.16
N SER A 321 -27.94 -16.80 5.88
CA SER A 321 -28.85 -15.70 5.59
C SER A 321 -29.40 -15.01 6.85
N LEU A 322 -29.24 -15.62 8.03
CA LEU A 322 -29.82 -15.13 9.28
C LEU A 322 -28.98 -14.03 9.91
N PRO A 323 -29.54 -12.84 10.23
CA PRO A 323 -28.79 -11.76 10.87
C PRO A 323 -28.27 -12.13 12.27
N THR A 324 -29.03 -12.90 13.05
CA THR A 324 -28.76 -13.14 14.47
C THR A 324 -27.45 -13.88 14.73
N GLY A 325 -26.51 -13.20 15.39
CA GLY A 325 -25.18 -13.74 15.73
C GLY A 325 -24.27 -13.92 14.52
N SER A 326 -24.61 -13.31 13.39
CA SER A 326 -23.79 -13.28 12.16
C SER A 326 -23.18 -11.90 11.95
N ARG A 327 -22.19 -11.81 11.08
CA ARG A 327 -21.69 -10.54 10.53
C ARG A 327 -21.55 -10.62 9.02
N VAL A 328 -21.71 -9.48 8.34
CA VAL A 328 -21.37 -9.37 6.92
C VAL A 328 -19.88 -9.05 6.83
N ILE A 329 -19.16 -9.75 5.96
CA ILE A 329 -17.84 -9.33 5.50
C ILE A 329 -18.10 -8.50 4.24
N PRO A 330 -17.97 -7.16 4.29
CA PRO A 330 -18.41 -6.31 3.20
C PRO A 330 -17.57 -6.51 1.96
N ASP A 331 -18.24 -6.29 0.84
CA ASP A 331 -17.62 -6.39 -0.45
C ASP A 331 -17.06 -5.04 -0.90
N THR A 332 -15.94 -5.05 -1.63
CA THR A 332 -15.34 -3.85 -2.21
C THR A 332 -14.75 -4.16 -3.59
N PRO A 333 -14.94 -3.28 -4.60
CA PRO A 333 -14.39 -3.48 -5.93
C PRO A 333 -12.85 -3.48 -5.94
N TYR A 334 -12.23 -2.82 -4.96
CA TYR A 334 -10.79 -2.75 -4.81
C TYR A 334 -10.29 -3.27 -3.46
N VAL A 335 -9.12 -3.90 -3.49
CA VAL A 335 -8.42 -4.39 -2.30
C VAL A 335 -6.95 -3.99 -2.36
N ILE A 336 -6.42 -3.34 -1.32
CA ILE A 336 -4.97 -3.18 -1.13
C ILE A 336 -4.47 -4.31 -0.24
N THR A 337 -3.38 -4.96 -0.61
CA THR A 337 -2.66 -5.87 0.29
C THR A 337 -1.38 -5.18 0.79
N LEU A 338 -1.14 -5.20 2.09
CA LEU A 338 -0.08 -4.43 2.73
C LEU A 338 0.59 -5.26 3.84
N ASP A 339 1.91 -5.41 3.82
CA ASP A 339 2.60 -6.07 4.92
C ASP A 339 2.51 -5.27 6.22
N ALA A 340 2.49 -5.98 7.36
CA ALA A 340 2.32 -5.39 8.68
C ALA A 340 3.44 -4.45 9.14
N ASP A 341 4.54 -4.36 8.38
CA ASP A 341 5.72 -3.50 8.59
C ASP A 341 5.90 -2.45 7.47
N SER A 342 4.92 -2.33 6.57
CA SER A 342 4.94 -1.37 5.48
C SER A 342 4.11 -0.12 5.82
N LEU A 343 4.59 1.05 5.41
CA LEU A 343 3.89 2.33 5.61
C LEU A 343 3.43 2.91 4.28
N LEU A 344 2.18 3.38 4.25
CA LEU A 344 1.61 4.04 3.09
C LEU A 344 1.71 5.56 3.19
N LEU A 345 2.18 6.21 2.13
CA LEU A 345 2.10 7.66 1.99
C LEU A 345 0.64 8.10 1.73
N PRO A 346 0.22 9.32 2.09
CA PRO A 346 -1.21 9.66 2.15
C PRO A 346 -1.96 9.56 0.80
N GLN A 347 -1.27 9.76 -0.33
CA GLN A 347 -1.90 9.69 -1.66
C GLN A 347 -1.84 8.29 -2.31
N TYR A 348 -1.37 7.26 -1.60
CA TYR A 348 -1.15 5.95 -2.18
C TYR A 348 -2.46 5.34 -2.74
N ALA A 349 -3.50 5.26 -1.91
CA ALA A 349 -4.78 4.70 -2.31
C ALA A 349 -5.44 5.48 -3.46
N SER A 350 -5.51 6.81 -3.34
CA SER A 350 -6.16 7.66 -4.35
C SER A 350 -5.42 7.64 -5.69
N THR A 351 -4.09 7.53 -5.68
CA THR A 351 -3.29 7.42 -6.90
C THR A 351 -3.60 6.11 -7.63
N LEU A 352 -3.61 4.99 -6.91
CA LEU A 352 -3.82 3.67 -7.52
C LEU A 352 -5.25 3.47 -7.98
N VAL A 353 -6.24 3.86 -7.18
CA VAL A 353 -7.64 3.74 -7.59
C VAL A 353 -7.91 4.60 -8.82
N ARG A 354 -7.40 5.84 -8.86
CA ARG A 354 -7.57 6.69 -10.04
C ARG A 354 -6.92 6.10 -11.28
N LEU A 355 -5.74 5.48 -11.15
CA LEU A 355 -5.11 4.77 -12.25
C LEU A 355 -6.01 3.64 -12.77
N MET A 356 -6.57 2.81 -11.88
CA MET A 356 -7.40 1.67 -12.26
C MET A 356 -8.80 2.05 -12.77
N GLU A 357 -9.30 3.23 -12.41
CA GLU A 357 -10.56 3.78 -12.90
C GLU A 357 -10.43 4.43 -14.30
N GLN A 358 -9.21 4.56 -14.85
CA GLN A 358 -9.04 5.02 -16.23
C GLN A 358 -9.63 3.99 -17.21
N PRO A 359 -10.40 4.41 -18.23
CA PRO A 359 -10.97 3.49 -19.22
C PRO A 359 -9.92 2.59 -19.89
N GLU A 360 -8.73 3.12 -20.15
CA GLU A 360 -7.61 2.38 -20.75
C GLU A 360 -7.07 1.28 -19.83
N GLN A 361 -7.31 1.40 -18.52
CA GLN A 361 -6.89 0.45 -17.48
C GLN A 361 -8.04 -0.43 -16.97
N ALA A 362 -9.17 -0.47 -17.69
CA ALA A 362 -10.33 -1.28 -17.29
C ALA A 362 -9.99 -2.78 -17.10
N ARG A 363 -9.04 -3.30 -17.89
CA ARG A 363 -8.55 -4.69 -17.78
C ARG A 363 -7.36 -4.88 -16.84
N MET A 364 -6.91 -3.82 -16.16
CA MET A 364 -5.86 -3.93 -15.16
C MET A 364 -6.41 -4.69 -13.95
N ALA A 365 -5.85 -5.87 -13.70
CA ALA A 365 -6.18 -6.69 -12.54
C ALA A 365 -5.42 -6.24 -11.28
N VAL A 366 -4.16 -5.83 -11.46
CA VAL A 366 -3.25 -5.47 -10.37
C VAL A 366 -2.46 -4.21 -10.72
N ALA A 367 -2.50 -3.22 -9.83
CA ALA A 367 -1.58 -2.10 -9.83
C ALA A 367 -0.52 -2.33 -8.72
N GLN A 368 0.59 -2.96 -9.10
CA GLN A 368 1.72 -3.21 -8.19
C GLN A 368 2.56 -1.95 -8.02
N THR A 369 2.83 -1.58 -6.78
CA THR A 369 3.81 -0.54 -6.47
C THR A 369 5.14 -1.16 -6.07
N PRO A 370 6.28 -0.55 -6.46
CA PRO A 370 7.53 -0.89 -5.84
C PRO A 370 7.50 -0.44 -4.37
N TYR A 371 8.16 -1.19 -3.50
CA TYR A 371 8.44 -0.77 -2.13
C TYR A 371 9.95 -0.59 -1.96
N SER A 372 10.31 0.23 -0.98
CA SER A 372 11.69 0.59 -0.65
C SER A 372 11.91 0.38 0.84
N ALA A 373 13.15 0.14 1.21
CA ALA A 373 13.53 0.05 2.61
C ALA A 373 13.42 1.43 3.28
N PHE A 374 13.14 1.43 4.58
CA PHE A 374 13.21 2.66 5.37
C PHE A 374 14.64 3.23 5.34
N PRO A 375 14.80 4.54 5.13
CA PRO A 375 16.11 5.15 5.03
C PRO A 375 16.79 5.24 6.41
N ASN A 376 18.10 5.48 6.40
CA ASN A 376 18.90 5.76 7.60
C ASN A 376 18.99 4.61 8.62
N ALA A 377 18.78 3.36 8.19
CA ALA A 377 19.07 2.18 9.01
C ALA A 377 20.49 2.25 9.62
N PRO A 378 20.64 2.12 10.95
CA PRO A 378 21.91 2.33 11.65
C PRO A 378 22.90 1.18 11.41
N GLY A 379 22.39 -0.04 11.26
CA GLY A 379 23.19 -1.25 11.07
C GLY A 379 23.65 -1.47 9.62
N LYS A 380 24.87 -2.00 9.42
CA LYS A 380 25.34 -2.41 8.09
C LYS A 380 24.48 -3.53 7.51
N MET A 381 24.13 -4.53 8.32
CA MET A 381 23.32 -5.68 7.90
C MET A 381 21.96 -5.23 7.37
N GLU A 382 21.27 -4.38 8.13
CA GLU A 382 19.98 -3.82 7.74
C GLU A 382 20.08 -2.96 6.48
N ARG A 383 21.10 -2.11 6.35
CA ARG A 383 21.33 -1.36 5.10
C ARG A 383 21.57 -2.26 3.90
N THR A 384 22.32 -3.36 4.07
CA THR A 384 22.56 -4.32 2.99
C THR A 384 21.26 -5.04 2.61
N ALA A 385 20.47 -5.49 3.58
CA ALA A 385 19.15 -6.07 3.33
C ALA A 385 18.20 -5.06 2.65
N GLY A 386 18.21 -3.81 3.11
CA GLY A 386 17.43 -2.72 2.51
C GLY A 386 17.84 -2.44 1.06
N ALA A 387 19.13 -2.42 0.76
CA ALA A 387 19.62 -2.26 -0.61
C ALA A 387 19.15 -3.40 -1.54
N THR A 388 19.03 -4.63 -1.04
CA THR A 388 18.45 -5.73 -1.84
C THR A 388 16.96 -5.54 -2.11
N THR A 389 16.23 -4.92 -1.18
CA THR A 389 14.83 -4.52 -1.37
C THR A 389 14.72 -3.40 -2.41
N ASP A 390 15.57 -2.38 -2.32
CA ASP A 390 15.56 -1.24 -3.23
C ASP A 390 15.87 -1.61 -4.69
N ILE A 391 16.55 -2.75 -4.93
CA ILE A 391 16.70 -3.28 -6.29
C ILE A 391 15.34 -3.59 -6.93
N GLN A 392 14.34 -4.03 -6.16
CA GLN A 392 13.00 -4.29 -6.68
C GLN A 392 12.34 -3.03 -7.22
N TYR A 393 12.60 -1.87 -6.59
CA TYR A 393 12.13 -0.59 -7.12
C TYR A 393 12.58 -0.36 -8.56
N LEU A 394 13.84 -0.68 -8.87
CA LEU A 394 14.38 -0.55 -10.22
C LEU A 394 13.78 -1.61 -11.16
N VAL A 395 13.75 -2.87 -10.70
CA VAL A 395 13.37 -4.01 -11.53
C VAL A 395 11.89 -3.95 -11.93
N HIS A 396 10.98 -3.62 -11.01
CA HIS A 396 9.54 -3.54 -11.27
C HIS A 396 9.18 -2.44 -12.27
N GLN A 397 9.89 -1.30 -12.23
CA GLN A 397 9.73 -0.25 -13.23
C GLN A 397 10.15 -0.74 -14.63
N GLY A 398 11.22 -1.54 -14.68
CA GLY A 398 11.65 -2.25 -15.87
C GLY A 398 10.61 -3.22 -16.41
N PHE A 399 10.09 -4.10 -15.57
CA PHE A 399 9.04 -5.06 -15.95
C PHE A 399 7.80 -4.37 -16.50
N THR A 400 7.41 -3.22 -15.92
CA THR A 400 6.27 -2.44 -16.40
C THR A 400 6.47 -1.98 -17.85
N ARG A 401 7.70 -1.64 -18.26
CA ARG A 401 8.02 -1.25 -19.65
C ARG A 401 7.79 -2.40 -20.65
N PHE A 402 7.88 -3.64 -20.20
CA PHE A 402 7.73 -4.84 -21.01
C PHE A 402 6.39 -5.55 -20.81
N GLY A 403 5.45 -4.97 -20.04
CA GLY A 403 4.18 -5.62 -19.71
C GLY A 403 4.33 -6.89 -18.86
N ALA A 404 5.43 -6.99 -18.10
CA ALA A 404 5.80 -8.18 -17.34
C ALA A 404 5.65 -7.97 -15.81
N THR A 405 4.93 -6.93 -15.38
CA THR A 405 4.68 -6.69 -13.96
C THR A 405 3.72 -7.73 -13.42
N PHE A 406 4.07 -8.31 -12.28
CA PHE A 406 3.25 -9.27 -11.56
C PHE A 406 3.12 -8.86 -10.08
N TRP A 407 2.13 -9.45 -9.41
CA TRP A 407 1.90 -9.23 -7.98
C TRP A 407 2.92 -9.98 -7.14
N VAL A 408 3.60 -9.29 -6.22
CA VAL A 408 4.62 -9.89 -5.33
C VAL A 408 4.11 -10.22 -3.92
N GLY A 409 2.79 -10.20 -3.71
CA GLY A 409 2.14 -10.60 -2.45
C GLY A 409 1.70 -9.43 -1.56
N ALA A 410 2.33 -8.26 -1.68
CA ALA A 410 1.98 -7.04 -0.94
C ALA A 410 2.20 -5.77 -1.78
N ASN A 411 1.83 -4.62 -1.23
CA ASN A 411 2.04 -3.29 -1.80
C ASN A 411 1.40 -3.14 -3.19
N ALA A 412 0.17 -3.64 -3.33
CA ALA A 412 -0.57 -3.60 -4.58
C ALA A 412 -2.05 -3.32 -4.36
N LEU A 413 -2.66 -2.63 -5.32
CA LEU A 413 -4.11 -2.53 -5.47
C LEU A 413 -4.58 -3.64 -6.42
N LEU A 414 -5.55 -4.42 -5.98
CA LEU A 414 -6.17 -5.53 -6.70
C LEU A 414 -7.60 -5.13 -7.08
N ARG A 415 -8.01 -5.43 -8.31
CA ARG A 415 -9.42 -5.40 -8.71
C ARG A 415 -10.09 -6.69 -8.28
N LYS A 416 -11.12 -6.61 -7.44
CA LYS A 416 -11.79 -7.77 -6.88
C LYS A 416 -12.44 -8.65 -7.95
N SER A 417 -13.04 -8.07 -8.99
CA SER A 417 -13.63 -8.84 -10.09
C SER A 417 -12.62 -9.71 -10.83
N ALA A 418 -11.37 -9.25 -10.98
CA ALA A 418 -10.31 -10.03 -11.60
C ALA A 418 -9.88 -11.24 -10.73
N LEU A 419 -9.99 -11.12 -9.40
CA LEU A 419 -9.76 -12.24 -8.49
C LEU A 419 -10.90 -13.28 -8.56
N GLU A 420 -12.12 -12.84 -8.85
CA GLU A 420 -13.29 -13.73 -9.00
C GLU A 420 -13.27 -14.51 -10.32
N GLU A 421 -12.71 -13.93 -11.38
CA GLU A 421 -12.56 -14.60 -12.68
C GLU A 421 -11.60 -15.80 -12.65
N ILE A 422 -10.70 -15.88 -11.67
CA ILE A 422 -9.71 -16.96 -11.53
C ILE A 422 -10.04 -17.96 -10.41
N ARG A 423 -11.24 -17.86 -9.81
CA ARG A 423 -11.68 -18.75 -8.74
C ARG A 423 -12.10 -20.14 -9.21
#